data_AF-A0A661BAT0-F1
#
_entry.id   AF-A0A661BAT0-F1
#
_cell.length_a   1.000
_cell.length_b   1.000
_cell.length_c   1.000
_cell.angle_alpha   90.00
_cell.angle_beta   90.00
_cell.angle_gamma   90.00
#
_symmetry.space_group_name_H-M   'P 1'
#
loop_
_entity.id
_entity.type
_entity.pdbx_description
1 polymer ?
#
loop_
_entity_poly.entity_id
_entity_poly.type
_entity_poly.pdbx_seq_one_letter_code
_entity_poly.pdbx_strand_id
1 'polypeptide(L)'
;MDWASIFVGGIVGAIIGIILAAVLTKVWNFFFVREFRSKVIWVLAKVFKTQTLETKSIKTDIETYLNEEIKLSNKRSFGNDILVNDKIKIVWVRVEADEGISLEEGETIIRLGYNMDKTRNYIEAVMRYLDYGFIPATKPYLDENLRTALKLEFIHQAMLDKGDKAFKYYNEHYLAQKLGNQLIRDYMDKSGVIKRKGFFTPVLLREINLLGGRLARGRQIRTTQLDQEIEEFIEFLYDIADIDNYRSQHGSDPPLAFINNNIKTEIMLVMRSDANDIQKPVDGVGYWMARGVKSLYIAGLGFNKDIAIKVYNKGFNRYKAQFGLIANGCIDIEVEFEDGIRKEGKICLITRQ
;
A
#
# COMPACT_ATOMS: atom_id res chain seq x y z
N MET A 1 64.10 36.39 10.85
CA MET A 1 63.01 35.47 10.46
C MET A 1 61.78 35.89 11.24
N ASP A 2 60.78 36.43 10.54
CA ASP A 2 59.62 37.09 11.15
C ASP A 2 58.49 36.07 11.40
N TRP A 3 58.50 35.49 12.59
CA TRP A 3 57.61 34.39 13.01
C TRP A 3 56.11 34.74 12.92
N ALA A 4 55.77 36.04 12.96
CA ALA A 4 54.40 36.51 12.84
C ALA A 4 53.81 36.26 11.44
N SER A 5 54.63 36.40 10.38
CA SER A 5 54.19 36.19 8.99
C SER A 5 53.86 34.73 8.68
N ILE A 6 54.59 33.80 9.30
CA ILE A 6 54.39 32.35 9.13
C ILE A 6 53.12 31.89 9.87
N PHE A 7 52.85 32.45 11.05
CA PHE A 7 51.67 32.09 11.85
C PHE A 7 50.36 32.60 11.23
N VAL A 8 50.36 33.83 10.70
CA VAL A 8 49.20 34.41 10.01
C VAL A 8 48.89 33.66 8.71
N GLY A 9 49.92 33.26 7.95
CA GLY A 9 49.75 32.43 6.75
C GLY A 9 49.13 31.06 7.05
N GLY A 10 49.51 30.42 8.16
CA GLY A 10 48.96 29.14 8.58
C GLY A 10 47.47 29.20 8.96
N ILE A 11 47.06 30.25 9.67
CA ILE A 11 45.67 30.45 10.09
C ILE A 11 44.78 30.76 8.88
N VAL A 12 45.23 31.63 7.97
CA VAL A 12 44.49 31.96 6.74
C VAL A 12 44.35 30.73 5.85
N GLY A 13 45.40 29.91 5.72
CA GLY A 13 45.34 28.64 4.99
C GLY A 13 44.34 27.64 5.58
N ALA A 14 44.29 27.52 6.91
CA ALA A 14 43.33 26.63 7.58
C ALA A 14 41.88 27.08 7.38
N ILE A 15 41.61 28.39 7.45
CA ILE A 15 40.27 28.95 7.24
C ILE A 15 39.82 28.73 5.79
N ILE A 16 40.69 28.98 4.81
CA ILE A 16 40.40 28.72 3.40
C ILE A 16 40.13 27.22 3.16
N GLY A 17 40.89 26.33 3.80
CA GLY A 17 40.69 24.89 3.74
C GLY A 17 39.32 24.44 4.27
N ILE A 18 38.89 24.99 5.41
CA ILE A 18 37.59 24.68 6.02
C ILE A 18 36.44 25.19 5.13
N ILE A 19 36.57 26.40 4.57
CA ILE A 19 35.57 26.98 3.67
C ILE A 19 35.45 26.14 2.39
N LEU A 20 36.58 25.74 1.79
CA LEU A 20 36.58 24.86 0.63
C LEU A 20 35.94 23.51 0.93
N ALA A 21 36.24 22.89 2.09
CA ALA A 21 35.63 21.63 2.51
C ALA A 21 34.12 21.74 2.72
N ALA A 22 33.65 22.85 3.31
CA ALA A 22 32.23 23.13 3.52
C ALA A 22 31.47 23.39 2.20
N VAL A 23 32.09 24.09 1.26
CA VAL A 23 31.54 24.32 -0.08
C VAL A 23 31.49 23.02 -0.86
N LEU A 24 32.56 22.22 -0.82
CA LEU A 24 32.60 20.90 -1.47
C LEU A 24 31.52 19.97 -0.91
N THR A 25 31.31 19.92 0.42
CA THR A 25 30.24 19.09 1.01
C THR A 25 28.84 19.58 0.65
N LYS A 26 28.62 20.91 0.55
CA LYS A 26 27.33 21.46 0.06
C LYS A 26 27.10 21.17 -1.42
N VAL A 27 28.11 21.34 -2.27
CA VAL A 27 28.04 21.02 -3.70
C VAL A 27 27.80 19.52 -3.90
N TRP A 28 28.43 18.68 -3.08
CA TRP A 28 28.22 17.23 -3.10
C TRP A 28 26.82 16.82 -2.60
N ASN A 29 26.26 17.52 -1.61
CA ASN A 29 24.86 17.36 -1.20
C ASN A 29 23.87 17.85 -2.26
N PHE A 30 24.22 18.89 -3.02
CA PHE A 30 23.33 19.55 -3.98
C PHE A 30 23.30 18.84 -5.34
N PHE A 31 24.45 18.38 -5.86
CA PHE A 31 24.54 17.74 -7.18
C PHE A 31 24.23 16.23 -7.15
N PHE A 32 24.57 15.51 -6.07
CA PHE A 32 24.32 14.07 -6.01
C PHE A 32 22.96 13.78 -5.37
N VAL A 33 21.94 13.76 -6.23
CA VAL A 33 20.60 13.25 -5.96
C VAL A 33 20.69 11.86 -5.32
N ARG A 34 19.76 11.55 -4.42
CA ARG A 34 19.69 10.35 -3.58
C ARG A 34 19.93 9.02 -4.33
N GLU A 35 19.50 8.91 -5.58
CA GLU A 35 19.72 7.73 -6.44
C GLU A 35 21.17 7.56 -6.93
N PHE A 36 21.92 8.64 -7.07
CA PHE A 36 23.31 8.58 -7.49
C PHE A 36 24.22 8.23 -6.31
N ARG A 37 23.80 8.55 -5.08
CA ARG A 37 24.51 8.16 -3.85
C ARG A 37 24.59 6.66 -3.67
N SER A 38 23.49 5.93 -3.86
CA SER A 38 23.49 4.47 -3.74
C SER A 38 24.40 3.83 -4.80
N LYS A 39 24.38 4.34 -6.04
CA LYS A 39 25.27 3.88 -7.13
C LYS A 39 26.75 4.17 -6.84
N VAL A 40 27.10 5.35 -6.33
CA VAL A 40 28.49 5.70 -5.97
C VAL A 40 28.97 4.91 -4.76
N ILE A 41 28.14 4.76 -3.72
CA ILE A 41 28.47 3.94 -2.55
C ILE A 41 28.69 2.48 -2.97
N TRP A 42 27.89 1.96 -3.91
CA TRP A 42 28.09 0.63 -4.46
C TRP A 42 29.40 0.50 -5.25
N VAL A 43 29.74 1.49 -6.10
CA VAL A 43 31.02 1.50 -6.84
C VAL A 43 32.20 1.58 -5.87
N LEU A 44 32.14 2.45 -4.86
CA LEU A 44 33.17 2.57 -3.84
C LEU A 44 33.29 1.29 -2.99
N ALA A 45 32.18 0.66 -2.61
CA ALA A 45 32.20 -0.63 -1.92
C ALA A 45 32.88 -1.74 -2.76
N LYS A 46 32.63 -1.74 -4.08
CA LYS A 46 33.24 -2.69 -5.02
C LYS A 46 34.74 -2.42 -5.22
N VAL A 47 35.16 -1.16 -5.23
CA VAL A 47 36.56 -0.74 -5.36
C VAL A 47 37.36 -0.99 -4.08
N PHE A 48 36.78 -0.70 -2.90
CA PHE A 48 37.48 -0.79 -1.62
C PHE A 48 37.24 -2.11 -0.87
N LYS A 49 36.50 -3.08 -1.43
CA LYS A 49 36.18 -4.40 -0.85
C LYS A 49 35.75 -4.35 0.64
N THR A 50 35.12 -3.26 1.06
CA THR A 50 34.75 -3.04 2.46
C THR A 50 33.34 -3.56 2.68
N GLN A 51 33.25 -4.74 3.31
CA GLN A 51 31.99 -5.42 3.67
C GLN A 51 31.02 -4.51 4.45
N THR A 52 31.55 -3.54 5.18
CA THR A 52 30.80 -2.50 5.90
C THR A 52 30.04 -1.52 4.99
N LEU A 53 30.58 -1.18 3.82
CA LEU A 53 29.90 -0.32 2.85
C LEU A 53 28.81 -1.08 2.08
N GLU A 54 29.07 -2.35 1.74
CA GLU A 54 28.10 -3.20 1.06
C GLU A 54 26.87 -3.50 1.94
N THR A 55 27.08 -3.89 3.19
CA THR A 55 26.01 -4.11 4.18
C THR A 55 25.20 -2.84 4.45
N LYS A 56 25.85 -1.67 4.48
CA LYS A 56 25.18 -0.37 4.63
C LYS A 56 24.35 0.01 3.40
N SER A 57 24.84 -0.27 2.19
CA SER A 57 24.10 -0.04 0.94
C SER A 57 22.82 -0.87 0.90
N ILE A 58 22.94 -2.19 1.13
CA ILE A 58 21.79 -3.11 1.12
C ILE A 58 20.75 -2.68 2.16
N LYS A 59 21.21 -2.34 3.37
CA LYS A 59 20.35 -1.81 4.44
C LYS A 59 19.56 -0.59 3.96
N THR A 60 20.26 0.40 3.42
CA THR A 60 19.64 1.65 2.95
C THR A 60 18.64 1.41 1.83
N ASP A 61 18.96 0.49 0.91
CA ASP A 61 18.08 0.15 -0.22
C ASP A 61 16.79 -0.52 0.26
N ILE A 62 16.88 -1.47 1.21
CA ILE A 62 15.72 -2.13 1.81
C ILE A 62 14.85 -1.14 2.60
N GLU A 63 15.48 -0.32 3.47
CA GLU A 63 14.77 0.69 4.26
C GLU A 63 14.05 1.69 3.36
N THR A 64 14.71 2.18 2.30
CA THR A 64 14.11 3.12 1.36
C THR A 64 12.90 2.51 0.68
N TYR A 65 13.05 1.30 0.15
CA TYR A 65 11.97 0.60 -0.53
C TYR A 65 10.76 0.38 0.37
N LEU A 66 10.96 -0.20 1.56
CA LEU A 66 9.84 -0.51 2.47
C LEU A 66 9.10 0.76 2.91
N ASN A 67 9.83 1.81 3.30
CA ASN A 67 9.21 3.06 3.70
C ASN A 67 8.41 3.72 2.54
N GLU A 68 8.90 3.62 1.31
CA GLU A 68 8.18 4.11 0.13
C GLU A 68 6.94 3.28 -0.18
N GLU A 69 7.04 1.96 -0.14
CA GLU A 69 5.91 1.08 -0.40
C GLU A 69 4.82 1.23 0.67
N ILE A 70 5.18 1.38 1.96
CA ILE A 70 4.24 1.69 3.04
C ILE A 70 3.46 2.96 2.72
N LYS A 71 4.18 4.04 2.40
CA LYS A 71 3.57 5.33 2.07
C LYS A 71 2.66 5.23 0.84
N LEU A 72 3.11 4.55 -0.21
CA LEU A 72 2.35 4.41 -1.46
C LEU A 72 1.11 3.53 -1.27
N SER A 73 1.25 2.41 -0.58
CA SER A 73 0.15 1.47 -0.33
C SER A 73 -0.91 2.09 0.59
N ASN A 74 -0.52 2.76 1.67
CA ASN A 74 -1.46 3.48 2.53
C ASN A 74 -2.11 4.67 1.80
N LYS A 75 -1.40 5.32 0.88
CA LYS A 75 -2.00 6.34 0.01
C LYS A 75 -3.02 5.73 -0.96
N ARG A 76 -2.72 4.57 -1.56
CA ARG A 76 -3.62 3.84 -2.48
C ARG A 76 -4.87 3.33 -1.76
N SER A 77 -4.80 3.05 -0.46
CA SER A 77 -5.96 2.76 0.41
C SER A 77 -6.59 4.02 1.01
N PHE A 78 -6.38 5.20 0.39
CA PHE A 78 -6.97 6.47 0.78
C PHE A 78 -6.60 6.93 2.20
N GLY A 79 -5.38 6.66 2.63
CA GLY A 79 -4.86 7.01 3.96
C GLY A 79 -5.21 6.00 5.05
N ASN A 80 -5.76 4.83 4.71
CA ASN A 80 -5.97 3.76 5.68
C ASN A 80 -4.69 2.95 5.85
N ASP A 81 -4.25 2.75 7.09
CA ASP A 81 -3.02 2.00 7.41
C ASP A 81 -3.21 0.49 7.18
N ILE A 82 -3.22 0.09 5.91
CA ILE A 82 -3.17 -1.31 5.49
C ILE A 82 -1.78 -1.90 5.72
N LEU A 83 -0.76 -1.04 5.83
CA LEU A 83 0.57 -1.33 6.30
C LEU A 83 0.86 -0.45 7.53
N VAL A 84 1.49 -1.00 8.57
CA VAL A 84 1.90 -0.22 9.75
C VAL A 84 2.82 0.94 9.32
N ASN A 85 2.42 2.16 9.64
CA ASN A 85 3.04 3.41 9.18
C ASN A 85 4.23 3.86 10.05
N ASP A 86 5.07 2.89 10.46
CA ASP A 86 6.29 3.16 11.21
C ASP A 86 7.47 3.31 10.24
N LYS A 87 8.49 4.05 10.69
CA LYS A 87 9.76 4.10 9.95
C LYS A 87 10.49 2.77 10.10
N ILE A 88 10.84 2.16 8.97
CA ILE A 88 11.57 0.89 8.94
C ILE A 88 13.07 1.12 9.15
N LYS A 89 13.66 0.33 10.06
CA LYS A 89 15.10 0.21 10.25
C LYS A 89 15.55 -1.24 10.16
N ILE A 90 16.63 -1.49 9.43
CA ILE A 90 17.25 -2.82 9.35
C ILE A 90 18.47 -2.89 10.29
N VAL A 91 18.53 -3.94 11.10
CA VAL A 91 19.68 -4.25 11.97
C VAL A 91 20.21 -5.62 11.60
N TRP A 92 21.48 -5.69 11.22
CA TRP A 92 22.15 -6.94 10.93
C TRP A 92 22.52 -7.66 12.23
N VAL A 93 22.08 -8.89 12.39
CA VAL A 93 22.44 -9.74 13.53
C VAL A 93 23.32 -10.91 13.08
N ARG A 94 24.11 -11.46 14.01
CA ARG A 94 25.02 -12.58 13.74
C ARG A 94 24.42 -13.94 14.08
N VAL A 95 23.48 -13.96 15.03
CA VAL A 95 22.87 -15.18 15.56
C VAL A 95 21.41 -15.20 15.13
N GLU A 96 20.94 -16.32 14.59
CA GLU A 96 19.56 -16.48 14.14
C GLU A 96 18.55 -16.25 15.28
N ALA A 97 18.90 -16.59 16.52
CA ALA A 97 18.07 -16.36 17.70
C ALA A 97 17.78 -14.87 17.97
N ASP A 98 18.62 -13.95 17.48
CA ASP A 98 18.44 -12.50 17.63
C ASP A 98 17.61 -11.89 16.49
N GLU A 99 17.23 -12.69 15.51
CA GLU A 99 16.41 -12.25 14.39
C GLU A 99 14.94 -12.05 14.81
N GLY A 100 14.28 -11.05 14.23
CA GLY A 100 12.88 -10.77 14.55
C GLY A 100 12.51 -9.32 14.31
N ILE A 101 11.40 -8.90 14.94
CA ILE A 101 10.92 -7.52 14.88
C ILE A 101 10.83 -6.98 16.30
N SER A 102 11.36 -5.77 16.52
CA SER A 102 11.05 -4.99 17.71
C SER A 102 10.46 -3.64 17.32
N LEU A 103 9.67 -3.11 18.23
CA LEU A 103 9.03 -1.82 18.10
C LEU A 103 9.75 -0.84 19.02
N GLU A 104 10.21 0.25 18.44
CA GLU A 104 10.65 1.44 19.15
C GLU A 104 9.70 2.58 18.78
N GLU A 105 9.69 3.67 19.54
CA GLU A 105 8.72 4.76 19.36
C GLU A 105 8.71 5.30 17.91
N GLY A 106 7.66 4.97 17.15
CA GLY A 106 7.51 5.34 15.74
C GLY A 106 8.43 4.60 14.75
N GLU A 107 9.11 3.54 15.20
CA GLU A 107 10.07 2.80 14.39
C GLU A 107 9.88 1.28 14.51
N THR A 108 9.81 0.60 13.37
CA THR A 108 9.80 -0.85 13.29
C THR A 108 11.21 -1.33 12.90
N ILE A 109 11.87 -2.02 13.83
CA ILE A 109 13.23 -2.53 13.67
C ILE A 109 13.17 -3.99 13.26
N ILE A 110 13.67 -4.29 12.06
CA ILE A 110 13.78 -5.64 11.53
C ILE A 110 15.22 -6.13 11.74
N ARG A 111 15.39 -7.10 12.64
CA ARG A 111 16.65 -7.80 12.88
C ARG A 111 16.76 -8.99 11.91
N LEU A 112 17.82 -8.99 11.10
CA LEU A 112 18.05 -9.94 10.02
C LEU A 112 19.49 -10.45 10.04
N GLY A 113 19.69 -11.75 9.88
CA GLY A 113 20.97 -12.34 9.56
C GLY A 113 21.43 -11.86 8.18
N TYR A 114 22.65 -11.37 8.10
CA TYR A 114 23.18 -10.89 6.82
C TYR A 114 23.55 -12.06 5.90
N ASN A 115 23.03 -12.04 4.68
CA ASN A 115 23.44 -12.92 3.59
C ASN A 115 24.24 -12.16 2.52
N MET A 116 25.20 -12.82 1.86
CA MET A 116 25.91 -12.24 0.71
C MET A 116 24.98 -12.02 -0.49
N ASP A 117 23.91 -12.81 -0.62
CA ASP A 117 22.88 -12.60 -1.62
C ASP A 117 21.93 -11.47 -1.21
N LYS A 118 22.11 -10.31 -1.87
CA LYS A 118 21.27 -9.11 -1.70
C LYS A 118 19.79 -9.38 -1.93
N THR A 119 19.49 -10.31 -2.84
CA THR A 119 18.11 -10.68 -3.18
C THR A 119 17.44 -11.36 -2.01
N ARG A 120 18.16 -12.29 -1.36
CA ARG A 120 17.69 -12.98 -0.16
C ARG A 120 17.41 -12.01 0.97
N ASN A 121 18.37 -11.12 1.30
CA ASN A 121 18.19 -10.12 2.36
C ASN A 121 16.95 -9.26 2.13
N TYR A 122 16.73 -8.83 0.88
CA TYR A 122 15.59 -8.00 0.51
C TYR A 122 14.26 -8.74 0.71
N ILE A 123 14.14 -9.97 0.19
CA ILE A 123 12.91 -10.75 0.27
C ILE A 123 12.60 -11.11 1.72
N GLU A 124 13.60 -11.55 2.49
CA GLU A 124 13.42 -11.87 3.91
C GLU A 124 12.98 -10.64 4.72
N ALA A 125 13.54 -9.46 4.45
CA ALA A 125 13.12 -8.23 5.10
C ALA A 125 11.66 -7.88 4.79
N VAL A 126 11.26 -7.95 3.51
CA VAL A 126 9.88 -7.68 3.09
C VAL A 126 8.90 -8.67 3.70
N MET A 127 9.22 -9.96 3.66
CA MET A 127 8.35 -11.01 4.22
C MET A 127 8.15 -10.84 5.72
N ARG A 128 9.24 -10.60 6.48
CA ARG A 128 9.16 -10.34 7.93
C ARG A 128 8.33 -9.11 8.24
N TYR A 129 8.57 -8.02 7.50
CA TYR A 129 7.78 -6.82 7.68
C TYR A 129 6.30 -7.10 7.50
N LEU A 130 5.90 -7.82 6.45
CA LEU A 130 4.50 -8.13 6.19
C LEU A 130 3.88 -9.08 7.21
N ASP A 131 4.66 -10.00 7.79
CA ASP A 131 4.17 -10.84 8.89
C ASP A 131 3.74 -10.01 10.12
N TYR A 132 4.37 -8.85 10.32
CA TYR A 132 4.02 -7.90 11.36
C TYR A 132 2.98 -6.88 10.91
N GLY A 133 3.28 -6.15 9.83
CA GLY A 133 2.64 -4.90 9.47
C GLY A 133 1.50 -4.99 8.46
N PHE A 134 1.23 -6.15 7.86
CA PHE A 134 0.17 -6.30 6.85
C PHE A 134 -1.23 -6.39 7.49
N ILE A 135 -2.12 -5.47 7.11
CA ILE A 135 -3.52 -5.34 7.55
C ILE A 135 -3.72 -5.57 9.06
N PRO A 136 -3.01 -4.81 9.91
CA PRO A 136 -2.80 -5.14 11.32
C PRO A 136 -4.11 -5.21 12.11
N ALA A 137 -5.09 -4.36 11.80
CA ALA A 137 -6.38 -4.31 12.48
C ALA A 137 -7.23 -5.58 12.27
N THR A 138 -6.99 -6.31 11.18
CA THR A 138 -7.77 -7.50 10.79
C THR A 138 -7.11 -8.81 11.08
N LYS A 139 -5.83 -8.79 11.44
CA LYS A 139 -5.03 -9.98 11.68
C LYS A 139 -5.71 -11.01 12.61
N PRO A 140 -6.43 -10.63 13.69
CA PRO A 140 -7.13 -11.58 14.56
C PRO A 140 -8.44 -12.15 13.99
N TYR A 141 -8.98 -11.54 12.93
CA TYR A 141 -10.32 -11.81 12.40
C TYR A 141 -10.33 -12.49 11.03
N LEU A 142 -9.16 -12.64 10.41
CA LEU A 142 -9.02 -13.27 9.10
C LEU A 142 -8.62 -14.73 9.21
N ASP A 143 -9.10 -15.51 8.25
CA ASP A 143 -8.57 -16.84 8.00
C ASP A 143 -7.08 -16.81 7.63
N GLU A 144 -6.32 -17.78 8.12
CA GLU A 144 -4.87 -17.84 7.90
C GLU A 144 -4.51 -18.08 6.43
N ASN A 145 -5.30 -18.91 5.72
CA ASN A 145 -5.07 -19.19 4.31
C ASN A 145 -5.37 -17.95 3.48
N LEU A 146 -6.48 -17.27 3.76
CA LEU A 146 -6.83 -16.01 3.11
C LEU A 146 -5.76 -14.93 3.37
N ARG A 147 -5.36 -14.74 4.63
CA ARG A 147 -4.32 -13.76 4.99
C ARG A 147 -3.00 -14.06 4.27
N THR A 148 -2.63 -15.34 4.20
CA THR A 148 -1.44 -15.79 3.48
C THR A 148 -1.55 -15.50 1.98
N ALA A 149 -2.69 -15.82 1.35
CA ALA A 149 -2.93 -15.55 -0.06
C ALA A 149 -2.85 -14.06 -0.39
N LEU A 150 -3.53 -13.21 0.38
CA LEU A 150 -3.50 -11.76 0.18
C LEU A 150 -2.09 -11.18 0.34
N LYS A 151 -1.31 -11.68 1.30
CA LYS A 151 0.09 -11.28 1.51
C LYS A 151 0.98 -11.69 0.33
N LEU A 152 0.85 -12.93 -0.15
CA LEU A 152 1.61 -13.44 -1.29
C LEU A 152 1.26 -12.68 -2.57
N GLU A 153 -0.03 -12.39 -2.80
CA GLU A 153 -0.46 -11.61 -3.95
C GLU A 153 0.01 -10.14 -3.86
N PHE A 154 0.03 -9.55 -2.66
CA PHE A 154 0.52 -8.19 -2.44
C PHE A 154 1.95 -8.01 -2.96
N ILE A 155 2.85 -8.93 -2.61
CA ILE A 155 4.28 -8.88 -3.00
C ILE A 155 4.58 -9.43 -4.39
N HIS A 156 3.69 -10.22 -4.98
CA HIS A 156 3.97 -10.94 -6.22
C HIS A 156 4.51 -10.02 -7.32
N GLN A 157 3.83 -8.89 -7.57
CA GLN A 157 4.25 -7.90 -8.57
C GLN A 157 5.57 -7.22 -8.18
N ALA A 158 5.77 -6.89 -6.91
CA ALA A 158 7.01 -6.28 -6.45
C ALA A 158 8.23 -7.19 -6.68
N MET A 159 8.05 -8.52 -6.56
CA MET A 159 9.10 -9.49 -6.82
C MET A 159 9.37 -9.66 -8.32
N LEU A 160 8.33 -9.58 -9.16
CA LEU A 160 8.49 -9.52 -10.62
C LEU A 160 9.27 -8.26 -11.04
N ASP A 161 8.87 -7.08 -10.55
CA ASP A 161 9.49 -5.80 -10.90
C ASP A 161 10.94 -5.70 -10.42
N LYS A 162 11.30 -6.43 -9.35
CA LYS A 162 12.67 -6.51 -8.82
C LYS A 162 13.59 -7.32 -9.75
N GLY A 163 13.04 -8.19 -10.59
CA GLY A 163 13.74 -8.98 -11.60
C GLY A 163 13.77 -10.49 -11.32
N ASP A 164 14.10 -11.27 -12.35
CA ASP A 164 13.98 -12.73 -12.40
C ASP A 164 14.61 -13.46 -11.20
N LYS A 165 15.78 -13.00 -10.73
CA LYS A 165 16.45 -13.61 -9.58
C LYS A 165 15.61 -13.49 -8.31
N ALA A 166 14.99 -12.32 -8.09
CA ALA A 166 14.13 -12.08 -6.94
C ALA A 166 12.84 -12.88 -7.05
N PHE A 167 12.21 -12.85 -8.21
CA PHE A 167 11.02 -13.64 -8.45
C PHE A 167 11.25 -15.14 -8.27
N LYS A 168 12.36 -15.68 -8.81
CA LYS A 168 12.73 -17.09 -8.65
C LYS A 168 12.93 -17.46 -7.18
N TYR A 169 13.70 -16.66 -6.43
CA TYR A 169 13.91 -16.90 -5.00
C TYR A 169 12.59 -16.87 -4.22
N TYR A 170 11.77 -15.84 -4.45
CA TYR A 170 10.43 -15.72 -3.87
C TYR A 170 9.56 -16.95 -4.18
N ASN A 171 9.57 -17.39 -5.45
CA ASN A 171 8.78 -18.51 -5.89
C ASN A 171 9.19 -19.81 -5.19
N GLU A 172 10.48 -20.12 -5.16
CA GLU A 172 11.01 -21.35 -4.59
C GLU A 172 10.85 -21.43 -3.07
N HIS A 173 11.04 -20.31 -2.36
CA HIS A 173 11.12 -20.30 -0.90
C HIS A 173 9.82 -19.89 -0.20
N TYR A 174 8.90 -19.21 -0.89
CA TYR A 174 7.66 -18.71 -0.27
C TYR A 174 6.42 -19.15 -1.03
N LEU A 175 6.36 -18.92 -2.34
CA LEU A 175 5.15 -19.17 -3.11
C LEU A 175 4.86 -20.67 -3.26
N ALA A 176 5.81 -21.43 -3.83
CA ALA A 176 5.63 -22.85 -4.15
C ALA A 176 5.30 -23.69 -2.91
N GLN A 177 5.88 -23.34 -1.76
CA GLN A 177 5.62 -24.01 -0.48
C GLN A 177 4.17 -23.84 0.00
N LYS A 178 3.50 -22.75 -0.40
CA LYS A 178 2.13 -22.42 0.02
C LYS A 178 1.08 -22.81 -1.01
N LEU A 179 1.45 -22.87 -2.29
CA LEU A 179 0.54 -23.26 -3.38
C LEU A 179 0.08 -24.73 -3.33
N GLY A 180 0.68 -25.58 -2.49
CA GLY A 180 0.16 -26.92 -2.22
C GLY A 180 -1.21 -26.91 -1.53
N ASN A 181 -1.60 -25.80 -0.90
CA ASN A 181 -2.93 -25.61 -0.33
C ASN A 181 -3.87 -25.00 -1.37
N GLN A 182 -4.94 -25.72 -1.71
CA GLN A 182 -5.91 -25.30 -2.73
C GLN A 182 -6.61 -23.97 -2.37
N LEU A 183 -6.96 -23.76 -1.10
CA LEU A 183 -7.62 -22.52 -0.66
C LEU A 183 -6.72 -21.30 -0.87
N ILE A 184 -5.42 -21.44 -0.55
CA ILE A 184 -4.45 -20.35 -0.77
C ILE A 184 -4.37 -20.04 -2.26
N ARG A 185 -4.32 -21.06 -3.12
CA ARG A 185 -4.26 -20.91 -4.57
C ARG A 185 -5.50 -20.19 -5.11
N ASP A 186 -6.68 -20.64 -4.73
CA ASP A 186 -7.95 -20.06 -5.19
C ASP A 186 -8.06 -18.58 -4.79
N TYR A 187 -7.70 -18.24 -3.54
CA TYR A 187 -7.67 -16.85 -3.11
C TYR A 187 -6.61 -16.02 -3.85
N MET A 188 -5.43 -16.58 -4.12
CA MET A 188 -4.41 -15.89 -4.91
C MET A 188 -4.89 -15.62 -6.34
N ASP A 189 -5.51 -16.59 -6.99
CA ASP A 189 -6.00 -16.44 -8.37
C ASP A 189 -7.07 -15.34 -8.46
N LYS A 190 -8.06 -15.37 -7.56
CA LYS A 190 -9.11 -14.35 -7.47
C LYS A 190 -8.54 -12.97 -7.16
N SER A 191 -7.69 -12.87 -6.12
CA SER A 191 -7.08 -11.61 -5.74
C SER A 191 -6.16 -11.03 -6.82
N GLY A 192 -5.47 -11.87 -7.59
CA GLY A 192 -4.70 -11.48 -8.76
C GLY A 192 -5.57 -10.86 -9.86
N VAL A 193 -6.76 -11.41 -10.12
CA VAL A 193 -7.73 -10.84 -11.07
C VAL A 193 -8.23 -9.47 -10.58
N ILE A 194 -8.65 -9.40 -9.32
CA ILE A 194 -9.08 -8.16 -8.63
C ILE A 194 -7.97 -7.09 -8.71
N LYS A 195 -6.72 -7.48 -8.51
CA LYS A 195 -5.54 -6.60 -8.59
C LYS A 195 -5.30 -6.08 -9.99
N ARG A 196 -5.39 -6.93 -11.02
CA ARG A 196 -5.24 -6.51 -12.42
C ARG A 196 -6.26 -5.44 -12.80
N LYS A 197 -7.50 -5.53 -12.30
CA LYS A 197 -8.54 -4.50 -12.49
C LYS A 197 -8.42 -3.29 -11.56
N GLY A 198 -7.51 -3.32 -10.59
CA GLY A 198 -7.18 -2.17 -9.75
C GLY A 198 -8.02 -2.04 -8.48
N PHE A 199 -8.75 -3.07 -8.07
CA PHE A 199 -9.58 -3.05 -6.86
C PHE A 199 -8.87 -3.57 -5.61
N PHE A 200 -7.74 -4.27 -5.77
CA PHE A 200 -7.08 -4.99 -4.68
C PHE A 200 -6.69 -4.10 -3.49
N THR A 201 -5.84 -3.09 -3.70
CA THR A 201 -5.46 -2.16 -2.62
C THR A 201 -6.57 -1.16 -2.25
N PRO A 202 -7.18 -0.41 -3.20
CA PRO A 202 -8.11 0.66 -2.84
C PRO A 202 -9.46 0.16 -2.30
N VAL A 203 -9.88 -1.06 -2.66
CA VAL A 203 -11.15 -1.63 -2.23
C VAL A 203 -10.93 -2.80 -1.29
N LEU A 204 -10.36 -3.91 -1.76
CA LEU A 204 -10.30 -5.16 -0.99
C LEU A 204 -9.53 -4.99 0.33
N LEU A 205 -8.25 -4.61 0.26
CA LEU A 205 -7.42 -4.45 1.48
C LEU A 205 -7.92 -3.33 2.39
N ARG A 206 -8.48 -2.27 1.81
CA ARG A 206 -9.07 -1.16 2.59
C ARG A 206 -10.30 -1.62 3.36
N GLU A 207 -11.27 -2.25 2.71
CA GLU A 207 -12.50 -2.70 3.36
C GLU A 207 -12.23 -3.77 4.40
N ILE A 208 -11.31 -4.70 4.10
CA ILE A 208 -10.78 -5.63 5.08
C ILE A 208 -10.23 -4.83 6.26
N ASN A 209 -9.24 -3.94 6.09
CA ASN A 209 -8.65 -3.20 7.20
C ASN A 209 -9.68 -2.40 8.04
N LEU A 210 -10.65 -1.76 7.38
CA LEU A 210 -11.75 -1.05 8.03
C LEU A 210 -12.65 -1.97 8.83
N LEU A 211 -12.94 -3.17 8.31
CA LEU A 211 -13.68 -4.21 9.03
C LEU A 211 -12.98 -4.56 10.34
N GLY A 212 -11.67 -4.82 10.32
CA GLY A 212 -10.91 -5.12 11.53
C GLY A 212 -11.01 -4.02 12.60
N GLY A 213 -10.92 -2.76 12.18
CA GLY A 213 -11.12 -1.62 13.08
C GLY A 213 -12.54 -1.54 13.67
N ARG A 214 -13.58 -1.89 12.88
CA ARG A 214 -14.96 -1.98 13.37
C ARG A 214 -15.14 -3.11 14.37
N LEU A 215 -14.64 -4.30 14.06
CA LEU A 215 -14.73 -5.49 14.92
C LEU A 215 -14.02 -5.26 16.26
N ALA A 216 -12.81 -4.69 16.24
CA ALA A 216 -12.04 -4.37 17.44
C ALA A 216 -12.78 -3.38 18.36
N ARG A 217 -13.34 -2.29 17.82
CA ARG A 217 -14.15 -1.34 18.60
C ARG A 217 -15.42 -1.97 19.16
N GLY A 218 -16.05 -2.86 18.39
CA GLY A 218 -17.22 -3.62 18.80
C GLY A 218 -16.92 -4.79 19.76
N ARG A 219 -15.65 -5.07 20.06
CA ARG A 219 -15.20 -6.25 20.83
C ARG A 219 -15.76 -7.57 20.28
N GLN A 220 -15.93 -7.64 18.96
CA GLN A 220 -16.40 -8.84 18.29
C GLN A 220 -15.26 -9.86 18.16
N ILE A 221 -15.61 -11.12 18.01
CA ILE A 221 -14.65 -12.22 17.77
C ILE A 221 -14.84 -12.77 16.36
N ARG A 222 -13.83 -13.49 15.84
CA ARG A 222 -13.94 -14.22 14.58
C ARG A 222 -15.07 -15.27 14.68
N THR A 223 -15.91 -15.33 13.65
CA THR A 223 -17.01 -16.29 13.54
C THR A 223 -17.05 -16.84 12.12
N THR A 224 -17.67 -18.00 11.93
CA THR A 224 -17.85 -18.59 10.60
C THR A 224 -18.68 -17.67 9.69
N GLN A 225 -19.66 -16.95 10.23
CA GLN A 225 -20.44 -15.97 9.47
C GLN A 225 -19.57 -14.81 8.95
N LEU A 226 -18.61 -14.37 9.76
CA LEU A 226 -17.66 -13.34 9.35
C LEU A 226 -16.72 -13.84 8.25
N ASP A 227 -16.20 -15.06 8.39
CA ASP A 227 -15.36 -15.68 7.36
C ASP A 227 -16.12 -15.78 6.03
N GLN A 228 -17.36 -16.28 6.07
CA GLN A 228 -18.23 -16.36 4.90
C GLN A 228 -18.51 -14.99 4.28
N GLU A 229 -18.80 -13.96 5.08
CA GLU A 229 -19.01 -12.60 4.57
C GLU A 229 -17.78 -12.04 3.86
N ILE A 230 -16.57 -12.34 4.35
CA ILE A 230 -15.32 -11.91 3.72
C ILE A 230 -15.09 -12.67 2.41
N GLU A 231 -15.38 -13.97 2.37
CA GLU A 231 -15.31 -14.79 1.16
C GLU A 231 -16.28 -14.27 0.09
N GLU A 232 -17.54 -14.05 0.45
CA GLU A 232 -18.57 -13.48 -0.43
C GLU A 232 -18.17 -12.08 -0.94
N PHE A 233 -17.49 -11.27 -0.12
CA PHE A 233 -16.98 -9.98 -0.55
C PHE A 233 -15.84 -10.10 -1.58
N ILE A 234 -14.98 -11.11 -1.45
CA ILE A 234 -13.94 -11.41 -2.44
C ILE A 234 -14.57 -11.88 -3.75
N GLU A 235 -15.56 -12.77 -3.69
CA GLU A 235 -16.33 -13.20 -4.88
C GLU A 235 -16.99 -12.01 -5.56
N PHE A 236 -17.67 -11.16 -4.80
CA PHE A 236 -18.28 -9.94 -5.32
C PHE A 236 -17.29 -9.06 -6.11
N LEU A 237 -16.09 -8.85 -5.57
CA LEU A 237 -15.06 -8.08 -6.29
C LEU A 237 -14.48 -8.84 -7.48
N TYR A 238 -14.36 -10.17 -7.38
CA TYR A 238 -13.90 -11.03 -8.47
C TYR A 238 -14.89 -10.99 -9.64
N ASP A 239 -16.19 -11.09 -9.38
CA ASP A 239 -17.26 -11.04 -10.38
C ASP A 239 -17.26 -9.70 -11.14
N ILE A 240 -17.06 -8.59 -10.42
CA ILE A 240 -16.91 -7.26 -11.05
C ILE A 240 -15.61 -7.20 -11.86
N ALA A 241 -14.53 -7.77 -11.34
CA ALA A 241 -13.23 -7.76 -12.01
C ALA A 241 -13.20 -8.67 -13.26
N ASP A 242 -13.98 -9.74 -13.29
CA ASP A 242 -14.09 -10.71 -14.39
C ASP A 242 -15.46 -10.65 -15.07
N ILE A 243 -15.93 -9.42 -15.33
CA ILE A 243 -17.27 -9.14 -15.83
C ILE A 243 -17.68 -9.95 -17.07
N ASP A 244 -16.73 -10.22 -17.98
CA ASP A 244 -17.01 -10.96 -19.21
C ASP A 244 -17.30 -12.44 -18.94
N ASN A 245 -16.56 -13.04 -18.01
CA ASN A 245 -16.79 -14.40 -17.55
C ASN A 245 -18.12 -14.50 -16.80
N TYR A 246 -18.37 -13.56 -15.88
CA TYR A 246 -19.63 -13.49 -15.14
C TYR A 246 -20.84 -13.41 -16.09
N ARG A 247 -20.80 -12.52 -17.09
CA ARG A 247 -21.84 -12.39 -18.12
C ARG A 247 -22.06 -13.67 -18.92
N SER A 248 -20.98 -14.36 -19.27
CA SER A 248 -21.05 -15.60 -20.03
C SER A 248 -21.76 -16.71 -19.24
N GLN A 249 -21.61 -16.73 -17.92
CA GLN A 249 -22.22 -17.73 -17.04
C GLN A 249 -23.67 -17.38 -16.64
N HIS A 250 -23.95 -16.09 -16.41
CA HIS A 250 -25.22 -15.65 -15.81
C HIS A 250 -26.16 -14.91 -16.77
N GLY A 251 -25.67 -14.49 -17.94
CA GLY A 251 -26.44 -13.73 -18.92
C GLY A 251 -26.75 -12.28 -18.51
N SER A 252 -26.14 -11.76 -17.44
CA SER A 252 -26.32 -10.39 -16.94
C SER A 252 -25.03 -9.78 -16.42
N ASP A 253 -25.05 -8.47 -16.15
CA ASP A 253 -23.97 -7.81 -15.42
C ASP A 253 -23.92 -8.27 -13.95
N PRO A 254 -22.73 -8.29 -13.33
CA PRO A 254 -22.59 -8.57 -11.90
C PRO A 254 -23.23 -7.47 -11.07
N PRO A 255 -23.71 -7.81 -9.85
CA PRO A 255 -24.18 -6.80 -8.91
C PRO A 255 -23.04 -5.84 -8.58
N LEU A 256 -23.36 -4.55 -8.46
CA LEU A 256 -22.39 -3.50 -8.12
C LEU A 256 -22.47 -3.07 -6.64
N ALA A 257 -23.42 -3.61 -5.88
CA ALA A 257 -23.56 -3.33 -4.45
C ALA A 257 -23.46 -4.63 -3.64
N PHE A 258 -22.64 -4.60 -2.60
CA PHE A 258 -22.50 -5.64 -1.59
C PHE A 258 -23.00 -5.09 -0.26
N ILE A 259 -24.14 -5.60 0.23
CA ILE A 259 -24.75 -5.13 1.48
C ILE A 259 -24.95 -6.33 2.38
N ASN A 260 -23.96 -6.61 3.22
CA ASN A 260 -24.02 -7.65 4.25
C ASN A 260 -23.88 -7.00 5.64
N ASN A 261 -23.76 -7.80 6.70
CA ASN A 261 -23.85 -7.34 8.09
C ASN A 261 -22.76 -6.31 8.44
N ASN A 262 -21.51 -6.60 8.08
CA ASN A 262 -20.33 -5.84 8.46
C ASN A 262 -19.70 -5.04 7.31
N ILE A 263 -19.81 -5.52 6.09
CA ILE A 263 -19.31 -4.88 4.85
C ILE A 263 -20.53 -4.41 4.04
N LYS A 264 -20.55 -3.10 3.77
CA LYS A 264 -21.63 -2.44 3.03
C LYS A 264 -21.01 -1.47 2.02
N THR A 265 -20.84 -1.94 0.80
CA THR A 265 -20.01 -1.31 -0.23
C THR A 265 -20.71 -1.26 -1.57
N GLU A 266 -20.52 -0.20 -2.34
CA GLU A 266 -20.96 -0.09 -3.74
C GLU A 266 -19.79 0.31 -4.65
N ILE A 267 -19.75 -0.27 -5.85
CA ILE A 267 -18.78 0.04 -6.91
C ILE A 267 -19.51 0.66 -8.09
N MET A 268 -19.44 1.97 -8.20
CA MET A 268 -20.01 2.71 -9.32
C MET A 268 -19.04 2.71 -10.52
N LEU A 269 -19.30 1.86 -11.50
CA LEU A 269 -18.53 1.81 -12.75
C LEU A 269 -18.94 2.97 -13.66
N VAL A 270 -18.03 3.91 -13.89
CA VAL A 270 -18.27 5.03 -14.80
C VAL A 270 -17.79 4.65 -16.20
N MET A 271 -18.73 4.42 -17.12
CA MET A 271 -18.44 4.14 -18.53
C MET A 271 -18.31 5.43 -19.35
N ARG A 272 -17.49 5.40 -20.43
CA ARG A 272 -17.55 6.43 -21.48
C ARG A 272 -18.74 6.12 -22.37
N SER A 273 -19.71 7.01 -22.35
CA SER A 273 -20.71 7.10 -23.40
C SER A 273 -21.15 8.55 -23.51
N ASP A 274 -20.29 9.39 -24.09
CA ASP A 274 -20.79 10.63 -24.70
C ASP A 274 -21.57 11.54 -23.70
N ALA A 275 -21.26 11.40 -22.40
CA ALA A 275 -22.27 11.51 -21.35
C ALA A 275 -22.46 12.95 -20.89
N ASN A 276 -23.36 13.66 -21.55
CA ASN A 276 -23.96 14.88 -21.01
C ASN A 276 -24.76 14.63 -19.71
N ASP A 277 -25.08 13.38 -19.38
CA ASP A 277 -25.83 13.01 -18.17
C ASP A 277 -24.95 12.33 -17.10
N ILE A 278 -24.18 13.15 -16.38
CA ILE A 278 -23.54 12.76 -15.12
C ILE A 278 -24.53 12.76 -13.93
N GLN A 279 -25.81 13.08 -14.15
CA GLN A 279 -26.79 13.22 -13.07
C GLN A 279 -27.19 11.86 -12.51
N LYS A 280 -27.37 10.84 -13.36
CA LYS A 280 -27.70 9.47 -12.92
C LYS A 280 -26.67 8.87 -11.96
N PRO A 281 -25.35 8.87 -12.25
CA PRO A 281 -24.35 8.45 -11.27
C PRO A 281 -24.41 9.25 -9.95
N VAL A 282 -24.63 10.57 -10.03
CA VAL A 282 -24.75 11.42 -8.83
C VAL A 282 -25.97 11.06 -7.99
N ASP A 283 -27.13 10.81 -8.61
CA ASP A 283 -28.35 10.40 -7.90
C ASP A 283 -28.20 9.00 -7.27
N GLY A 284 -27.43 8.12 -7.94
CA GLY A 284 -27.07 6.80 -7.43
C GLY A 284 -26.35 6.83 -6.07
N VAL A 285 -25.56 7.87 -5.81
CA VAL A 285 -24.89 8.05 -4.51
C VAL A 285 -25.91 8.13 -3.37
N GLY A 286 -26.88 9.04 -3.47
CA GLY A 286 -27.92 9.19 -2.43
C GLY A 286 -28.77 7.94 -2.28
N TYR A 287 -29.09 7.28 -3.41
CA TYR A 287 -29.87 6.05 -3.43
C TYR A 287 -29.21 4.90 -2.64
N TRP A 288 -27.91 4.67 -2.86
CA TRP A 288 -27.20 3.59 -2.18
C TRP A 288 -26.90 3.90 -0.72
N MET A 289 -26.62 5.16 -0.40
CA MET A 289 -26.50 5.62 0.99
C MET A 289 -27.81 5.41 1.76
N ALA A 290 -28.97 5.67 1.13
CA ALA A 290 -30.29 5.41 1.73
C ALA A 290 -30.47 3.93 2.10
N ARG A 291 -29.82 3.03 1.35
CA ARG A 291 -29.85 1.58 1.60
C ARG A 291 -28.77 1.08 2.56
N GLY A 292 -28.00 1.99 3.15
CA GLY A 292 -27.03 1.69 4.19
C GLY A 292 -25.66 1.29 3.68
N VAL A 293 -25.34 1.57 2.41
CA VAL A 293 -23.96 1.52 1.92
C VAL A 293 -23.11 2.50 2.74
N LYS A 294 -21.96 2.03 3.20
CA LYS A 294 -21.01 2.82 4.02
C LYS A 294 -19.81 3.29 3.21
N SER A 295 -19.40 2.52 2.21
CA SER A 295 -18.30 2.85 1.30
C SER A 295 -18.80 2.79 -0.14
N LEU A 296 -18.75 3.92 -0.85
CA LEU A 296 -19.10 4.04 -2.25
C LEU A 296 -17.84 4.33 -3.06
N TYR A 297 -17.56 3.52 -4.07
CA TYR A 297 -16.35 3.63 -4.88
C TYR A 297 -16.70 3.99 -6.32
N ILE A 298 -16.36 5.21 -6.73
CA ILE A 298 -16.52 5.66 -8.12
C ILE A 298 -15.27 5.23 -8.89
N ALA A 299 -15.44 4.27 -9.79
CA ALA A 299 -14.34 3.71 -10.58
C ALA A 299 -14.36 4.26 -12.02
N GLY A 300 -13.32 5.01 -12.38
CA GLY A 300 -13.07 5.47 -13.74
C GLY A 300 -11.69 5.03 -14.22
N LEU A 301 -11.66 4.08 -15.16
CA LEU A 301 -10.42 3.53 -15.72
C LEU A 301 -10.09 4.16 -17.09
N GLY A 302 -8.81 4.45 -17.33
CA GLY A 302 -8.31 4.97 -18.61
C GLY A 302 -9.03 6.26 -19.03
N PHE A 303 -9.66 6.25 -20.20
CA PHE A 303 -10.35 7.42 -20.75
C PHE A 303 -11.57 7.90 -19.94
N ASN A 304 -12.05 7.12 -18.97
CA ASN A 304 -13.23 7.46 -18.18
C ASN A 304 -12.88 8.25 -16.90
N LYS A 305 -11.58 8.44 -16.64
CA LYS A 305 -11.07 9.13 -15.45
C LYS A 305 -11.70 10.50 -15.23
N ASP A 306 -11.80 11.32 -16.28
CA ASP A 306 -12.32 12.68 -16.17
C ASP A 306 -13.81 12.71 -15.83
N ILE A 307 -14.57 11.74 -16.34
CA ILE A 307 -16.00 11.60 -16.02
C ILE A 307 -16.16 11.18 -14.56
N ALA A 308 -15.37 10.21 -14.09
CA ALA A 308 -15.40 9.78 -12.69
C ALA A 308 -15.06 10.94 -11.73
N ILE A 309 -14.08 11.78 -12.08
CA ILE A 309 -13.77 13.01 -11.32
C ILE A 309 -14.96 13.96 -11.30
N LYS A 310 -15.63 14.17 -12.45
CA LYS A 310 -16.84 15.03 -12.52
C LYS A 310 -17.98 14.50 -11.66
N VAL A 311 -18.26 13.20 -11.71
CA VAL A 311 -19.30 12.56 -10.88
C VAL A 311 -18.94 12.72 -9.40
N TYR A 312 -17.70 12.42 -9.03
CA TYR A 312 -17.20 12.56 -7.67
C TYR A 312 -17.36 13.99 -7.13
N ASN A 313 -16.90 15.00 -7.89
CA ASN A 313 -16.99 16.40 -7.49
C ASN A 313 -18.45 16.89 -7.41
N LYS A 314 -19.31 16.46 -8.34
CA LYS A 314 -20.73 16.85 -8.35
C LYS A 314 -21.52 16.17 -7.22
N GLY A 315 -21.25 14.90 -6.95
CA GLY A 315 -21.79 14.18 -5.79
C GLY A 315 -21.38 14.84 -4.48
N PHE A 316 -20.11 15.18 -4.33
CA PHE A 316 -19.58 15.93 -3.18
C PHE A 316 -20.33 17.25 -2.94
N ASN A 317 -20.49 18.06 -3.98
CA ASN A 317 -21.18 19.36 -3.86
C ASN A 317 -22.67 19.19 -3.50
N ARG A 318 -23.32 18.11 -3.94
CA ARG A 318 -24.74 17.88 -3.70
C ARG A 318 -25.02 17.42 -2.27
N TYR A 319 -24.23 16.49 -1.73
CA TYR A 319 -24.52 15.81 -0.46
C TYR A 319 -23.83 16.47 0.73
N LYS A 320 -23.72 17.82 0.75
CA LYS A 320 -23.12 18.65 1.82
C LYS A 320 -22.13 17.87 2.69
N ALA A 321 -20.94 17.58 2.17
CA ALA A 321 -19.88 17.06 3.01
C ALA A 321 -19.59 18.08 4.13
N GLN A 322 -20.10 17.83 5.34
CA GLN A 322 -19.71 18.60 6.50
C GLN A 322 -18.23 18.29 6.75
N PHE A 323 -17.38 19.31 6.67
CA PHE A 323 -16.04 19.33 7.24
C PHE A 323 -15.20 18.07 6.97
N GLY A 324 -14.62 17.97 5.77
CA GLY A 324 -13.60 16.97 5.49
C GLY A 324 -12.58 17.50 4.50
N LEU A 325 -11.33 17.66 4.95
CA LEU A 325 -10.18 17.77 4.05
C LEU A 325 -10.26 16.64 3.01
N ILE A 326 -10.02 16.95 1.73
CA ILE A 326 -9.79 15.95 0.69
C ILE A 326 -8.53 15.18 1.09
N ALA A 327 -8.69 14.13 1.89
CA ALA A 327 -7.61 13.26 2.30
C ALA A 327 -7.55 12.12 1.28
N ASN A 328 -6.59 12.22 0.35
CA ASN A 328 -6.16 11.11 -0.50
C ASN A 328 -7.18 10.53 -1.49
N GLY A 329 -8.33 11.17 -1.76
CA GLY A 329 -9.30 10.74 -2.77
C GLY A 329 -10.52 9.98 -2.24
N CYS A 330 -10.72 9.92 -0.91
CA CYS A 330 -12.02 9.64 -0.31
C CYS A 330 -12.52 10.86 0.45
N ILE A 331 -13.83 11.03 0.54
CA ILE A 331 -14.49 12.06 1.31
C ILE A 331 -15.60 11.44 2.15
N ASP A 332 -15.67 11.84 3.42
CA ASP A 332 -16.81 11.61 4.29
C ASP A 332 -18.00 12.45 3.84
N ILE A 333 -19.16 11.80 3.72
CA ILE A 333 -20.42 12.42 3.34
C ILE A 333 -21.49 12.10 4.37
N GLU A 334 -22.39 13.06 4.57
CA GLU A 334 -23.58 12.91 5.39
C GLU A 334 -24.79 13.21 4.51
N VAL A 335 -25.69 12.23 4.37
CA VAL A 335 -26.91 12.41 3.59
C VAL A 335 -28.07 12.54 4.56
N GLU A 336 -28.71 13.71 4.56
CA GLU A 336 -29.96 13.98 5.25
C GLU A 336 -31.13 13.65 4.32
N PHE A 337 -32.01 12.77 4.75
CA PHE A 337 -33.20 12.33 4.00
C PHE A 337 -34.42 13.16 4.39
N GLU A 338 -35.50 13.07 3.61
CA GLU A 338 -36.74 13.84 3.82
C GLU A 338 -37.41 13.57 5.19
N ASP A 339 -37.12 12.41 5.79
CA ASP A 339 -37.58 12.01 7.12
C ASP A 339 -36.69 12.57 8.27
N GLY A 340 -35.67 13.38 7.95
CA GLY A 340 -34.71 13.94 8.89
C GLY A 340 -33.65 12.94 9.36
N ILE A 341 -33.65 11.70 8.86
CA ILE A 341 -32.61 10.72 9.17
C ILE A 341 -31.32 11.14 8.47
N ARG A 342 -30.22 11.12 9.21
CA ARG A 342 -28.88 11.36 8.67
C ARG A 342 -28.11 10.05 8.59
N LYS A 343 -27.47 9.81 7.44
CA LYS A 343 -26.59 8.66 7.25
C LYS A 343 -25.21 9.12 6.82
N GLU A 344 -24.21 8.62 7.52
CA GLU A 344 -22.80 8.84 7.22
C GLU A 344 -22.26 7.73 6.31
N GLY A 345 -21.33 8.09 5.43
CA GLY A 345 -20.60 7.16 4.59
C GLY A 345 -19.42 7.84 3.91
N LYS A 346 -18.70 7.09 3.08
CA LYS A 346 -17.51 7.56 2.36
C LYS A 346 -17.70 7.39 0.87
N ILE A 347 -17.41 8.43 0.09
CA ILE A 347 -17.24 8.34 -1.36
C ILE A 347 -15.75 8.31 -1.67
N CYS A 348 -15.30 7.35 -2.46
CA CYS A 348 -13.91 7.16 -2.83
C CYS A 348 -13.76 7.14 -4.35
N LEU A 349 -12.76 7.85 -4.87
CA LEU A 349 -12.48 7.92 -6.30
C LEU A 349 -11.32 6.98 -6.67
N ILE A 350 -11.63 5.95 -7.45
CA ILE A 350 -10.62 5.05 -8.01
C ILE A 350 -10.37 5.49 -9.45
N THR A 351 -9.17 6.04 -9.68
CA THR A 351 -8.71 6.35 -11.04
C THR A 351 -7.39 5.67 -11.31
N ARG A 352 -7.29 5.08 -12.50
CA ARG A 352 -6.04 4.51 -13.01
C ARG A 352 -5.76 5.14 -14.37
N GLN A 353 -4.50 5.51 -14.61
CA GLN A 353 -4.03 5.91 -15.94
C GLN A 353 -4.04 4.72 -16.89
#